data_AF-A0A2E0W213-F1
#
_entry.id   AF-A0A2E0W213-F1
#
_cell.length_a   1.000
_cell.length_b   1.000
_cell.length_c   1.000
_cell.angle_alpha   90.00
_cell.angle_beta   90.00
_cell.angle_gamma   90.00
#
_symmetry.space_group_name_H-M   'P 1'
#
loop_
_entity.id
_entity.type
_entity.pdbx_description
1 polymer ?
#
loop_
_entity_poly.entity_id
_entity_poly.type
_entity_poly.pdbx_seq_one_letter_code
_entity_poly.pdbx_strand_id
1 'polypeptide(L)'
;MKTLIWIYTVILLIVLSCKSPTETTDIIQQDTTSHNFNFERWEFGAHSSSTLFDIAIIDENNIWVVGEIYLNDSTGEADPEAYNAVHWDGTRFEVKKIQTYFRGALITAPLEGILAFSQTDIWVVGSLPIYGDGNNWQVYDLRTTVDPNLSLTSVWGTNTSNIYFGGRSGSMAHYNGNNWEKLTTPSGTDQLDIYDIQGFKEGEEYKIYAVAAKQSVNLEKKILKIEGTKVTELPVTGIRASISGIWGKPGSVYYAVGGEMYKKQDIKSSEPWVSFQQGITRYYLYSIDGQAENDIAVCGSYGELLHYNGSTWKSYREEGAVSADEFLRVKIKDDIIVSVGYDNPKAVIIIGKR
;
A
#
# COMPACT_ATOMS: atom_id res chain seq x y z
N MET A 1 66.97 -15.83 -80.98
CA MET A 1 67.24 -15.19 -79.67
C MET A 1 66.65 -13.79 -79.70
N LYS A 2 65.42 -13.61 -79.19
CA LYS A 2 64.76 -12.30 -79.06
C LYS A 2 64.29 -12.17 -77.61
N THR A 3 64.79 -11.14 -76.97
CA THR A 3 64.60 -10.78 -75.57
C THR A 3 63.18 -10.26 -75.36
N LEU A 4 62.44 -10.81 -74.38
CA LEU A 4 61.13 -10.30 -73.97
C LEU A 4 61.19 -9.81 -72.53
N ILE A 5 60.81 -8.55 -72.34
CA ILE A 5 60.71 -7.84 -71.06
C ILE A 5 59.40 -8.23 -70.39
N TRP A 6 59.43 -8.61 -69.11
CA TRP A 6 58.23 -8.82 -68.29
C TRP A 6 58.01 -7.63 -67.37
N ILE A 7 56.84 -7.00 -67.49
CA ILE A 7 56.32 -5.99 -66.57
C ILE A 7 55.43 -6.72 -65.56
N TYR A 8 55.70 -6.58 -64.27
CA TYR A 8 54.83 -7.08 -63.21
C TYR A 8 53.76 -6.02 -62.87
N THR A 9 52.50 -6.37 -63.09
CA THR A 9 51.34 -5.61 -62.58
C THR A 9 50.92 -6.23 -61.24
N VAL A 10 51.00 -5.46 -60.15
CA VAL A 10 50.46 -5.85 -58.85
C VAL A 10 48.98 -5.49 -58.81
N ILE A 11 48.09 -6.48 -58.69
CA ILE A 11 46.66 -6.29 -58.46
C ILE A 11 46.42 -6.37 -56.95
N LEU A 12 45.99 -5.26 -56.34
CA LEU A 12 45.56 -5.20 -54.96
C LEU A 12 44.10 -5.66 -54.86
N LEU A 13 43.86 -6.86 -54.36
CA LEU A 13 42.53 -7.38 -54.05
C LEU A 13 42.10 -6.89 -52.66
N ILE A 14 41.22 -5.90 -52.61
CA ILE A 14 40.53 -5.51 -51.37
C ILE A 14 39.36 -6.47 -51.19
N VAL A 15 39.48 -7.38 -50.23
CA VAL A 15 38.36 -8.23 -49.78
C VAL A 15 37.54 -7.42 -48.80
N LEU A 16 36.42 -6.86 -49.25
CA LEU A 16 35.37 -6.34 -48.37
C LEU A 16 34.66 -7.53 -47.71
N SER A 17 35.07 -7.86 -46.49
CA SER A 17 34.31 -8.76 -45.62
C SER A 17 33.07 -8.03 -45.11
N CYS A 18 31.91 -8.28 -45.70
CA CYS A 18 30.63 -7.95 -45.08
C CYS A 18 30.45 -8.81 -43.83
N LYS A 19 30.83 -8.29 -42.66
CA LYS A 19 30.27 -8.78 -41.39
C LYS A 19 28.84 -8.27 -41.31
N SER A 20 27.88 -9.19 -41.34
CA SER A 20 26.53 -8.92 -40.84
C SER A 20 26.66 -8.35 -39.42
N PRO A 21 25.94 -7.28 -39.05
CA PRO A 21 25.94 -6.83 -37.67
C PRO A 21 25.33 -7.95 -36.85
N THR A 22 26.12 -8.54 -35.95
CA THR A 22 25.60 -9.33 -34.86
C THR A 22 24.85 -8.34 -33.98
N GLU A 23 23.53 -8.26 -34.11
CA GLU A 23 22.70 -7.70 -33.06
C GLU A 23 22.87 -8.62 -31.84
N THR A 24 23.82 -8.28 -30.98
CA THR A 24 23.73 -8.66 -29.59
C THR A 24 22.55 -7.87 -29.05
N THR A 25 21.36 -8.46 -29.09
CA THR A 25 20.32 -8.12 -28.14
C THR A 25 20.88 -8.49 -26.78
N ASP A 26 21.57 -7.54 -26.13
CA ASP A 26 21.71 -7.56 -24.69
C ASP A 26 20.28 -7.52 -24.15
N ILE A 27 19.72 -8.71 -23.89
CA ILE A 27 18.55 -8.84 -23.06
C ILE A 27 19.02 -8.32 -21.71
N ILE A 28 18.72 -7.06 -21.42
CA ILE A 28 18.84 -6.52 -20.07
C ILE A 28 17.89 -7.37 -19.25
N GLN A 29 18.43 -8.42 -18.62
CA GLN A 29 17.71 -9.19 -17.65
C GLN A 29 17.43 -8.22 -16.51
N GLN A 30 16.20 -7.76 -16.42
CA GLN A 30 15.76 -6.87 -15.35
C GLN A 30 16.06 -7.55 -14.01
N ASP A 31 16.70 -6.84 -13.09
CA ASP A 31 16.99 -7.39 -11.76
C ASP A 31 15.70 -7.87 -11.12
N THR A 32 15.66 -9.15 -10.73
CA THR A 32 14.51 -9.74 -10.07
C THR A 32 14.77 -10.00 -8.61
N THR A 33 13.75 -9.83 -7.77
CA THR A 33 13.78 -10.30 -6.38
C THR A 33 13.33 -11.76 -6.28
N SER A 34 13.46 -12.35 -5.09
CA SER A 34 13.02 -13.72 -4.81
C SER A 34 11.52 -13.77 -4.53
N HIS A 35 10.84 -14.81 -5.01
CA HIS A 35 9.48 -15.15 -4.60
C HIS A 35 9.41 -16.06 -3.36
N ASN A 36 10.56 -16.31 -2.71
CA ASN A 36 10.62 -17.20 -1.57
C ASN A 36 10.41 -16.41 -0.30
N PHE A 37 9.23 -16.55 0.28
CA PHE A 37 8.90 -16.12 1.63
C PHE A 37 8.47 -17.35 2.42
N ASN A 38 8.88 -17.43 3.67
CA ASN A 38 8.36 -18.41 4.62
C ASN A 38 7.27 -17.73 5.42
N PHE A 39 6.04 -18.23 5.30
CA PHE A 39 4.87 -17.63 5.92
C PHE A 39 4.49 -18.29 7.24
N GLU A 40 4.15 -17.44 8.20
CA GLU A 40 3.53 -17.80 9.47
C GLU A 40 2.20 -17.06 9.63
N ARG A 41 1.28 -17.66 10.39
CA ARG A 41 -0.11 -17.21 10.52
C ARG A 41 -0.53 -17.13 11.99
N TRP A 42 -1.25 -16.06 12.33
CA TRP A 42 -1.86 -15.85 13.64
C TRP A 42 -3.31 -15.43 13.49
N GLU A 43 -4.13 -15.82 14.47
CA GLU A 43 -5.56 -15.47 14.53
C GLU A 43 -5.91 -14.79 15.85
N PHE A 44 -6.87 -13.87 15.79
CA PHE A 44 -7.37 -13.15 16.95
C PHE A 44 -8.90 -13.09 16.93
N GLY A 45 -9.53 -13.33 18.07
CA GLY A 45 -10.99 -13.35 18.21
C GLY A 45 -11.49 -14.59 18.95
N ALA A 46 -12.45 -14.40 19.84
CA ALA A 46 -13.11 -15.44 20.64
C ALA A 46 -14.62 -15.48 20.42
N HIS A 47 -15.24 -14.33 20.15
CA HIS A 47 -16.66 -14.19 19.84
C HIS A 47 -16.88 -13.07 18.82
N SER A 48 -18.11 -12.88 18.34
CA SER A 48 -18.44 -11.87 17.30
C SER A 48 -17.52 -12.00 16.06
N SER A 49 -17.43 -10.98 15.20
CA SER A 49 -16.54 -10.99 14.02
C SER A 49 -15.41 -10.00 14.20
N SER A 50 -14.17 -10.48 14.22
CA SER A 50 -12.96 -9.67 14.37
C SER A 50 -12.30 -9.41 13.01
N THR A 51 -11.77 -8.21 12.81
CA THR A 51 -11.13 -7.78 11.55
C THR A 51 -9.96 -6.85 11.81
N LEU A 52 -8.87 -7.01 11.06
CA LEU A 52 -7.72 -6.10 11.06
C LEU A 52 -7.67 -5.29 9.77
N PHE A 53 -7.39 -3.99 9.87
CA PHE A 53 -7.57 -3.03 8.78
C PHE A 53 -6.28 -2.42 8.25
N ASP A 54 -5.26 -2.21 9.09
CA ASP A 54 -4.04 -1.53 8.64
C ASP A 54 -2.79 -1.93 9.45
N ILE A 55 -1.62 -1.72 8.85
CA ILE A 55 -0.31 -2.20 9.30
C ILE A 55 0.70 -1.06 9.29
N ALA A 56 1.49 -0.95 10.36
CA ALA A 56 2.72 -0.16 10.38
C ALA A 56 3.92 -1.06 10.73
N ILE A 57 4.90 -1.15 9.83
CA ILE A 57 6.15 -1.87 10.02
C ILE A 57 7.24 -0.87 10.41
N ILE A 58 7.65 -0.87 11.68
CA ILE A 58 8.82 -0.12 12.13
C ILE A 58 10.08 -0.91 11.76
N ASP A 59 10.12 -2.18 12.11
CA ASP A 59 11.14 -3.16 11.70
C ASP A 59 10.60 -4.59 11.90
N GLU A 60 11.44 -5.61 11.68
CA GLU A 60 11.08 -7.02 11.81
C GLU A 60 10.64 -7.47 13.21
N ASN A 61 11.00 -6.69 14.23
CA ASN A 61 10.70 -6.93 15.64
C ASN A 61 9.69 -5.92 16.19
N ASN A 62 9.12 -5.06 15.35
CA ASN A 62 8.19 -4.04 15.77
C ASN A 62 7.16 -3.74 14.68
N ILE A 63 6.04 -4.46 14.75
CA ILE A 63 4.92 -4.34 13.80
C ILE A 63 3.65 -4.03 14.59
N TRP A 64 3.00 -2.94 14.23
CA TRP A 64 1.68 -2.60 14.76
C TRP A 64 0.61 -2.88 13.74
N VAL A 65 -0.51 -3.43 14.22
CA VAL A 65 -1.69 -3.68 13.42
C VAL A 65 -2.91 -3.14 14.16
N VAL A 66 -3.80 -2.46 13.46
CA VAL A 66 -5.04 -1.91 14.03
C VAL A 66 -6.28 -2.57 13.44
N GLY A 67 -7.35 -2.62 14.24
CA GLY A 67 -8.58 -3.30 13.86
C GLY A 67 -9.65 -3.27 14.93
N GLU A 68 -10.53 -4.27 14.88
CA GLU A 68 -11.50 -4.59 15.92
C GLU A 68 -11.41 -6.08 16.25
N ILE A 69 -11.17 -6.39 17.52
CA ILE A 69 -10.88 -7.73 18.00
C ILE A 69 -11.72 -8.02 19.24
N TYR A 70 -12.56 -9.03 19.14
CA TYR A 70 -13.55 -9.37 20.14
C TYR A 70 -13.08 -10.61 20.92
N LEU A 71 -12.67 -10.42 22.18
CA LEU A 71 -12.12 -11.46 23.04
C LEU A 71 -13.01 -11.69 24.26
N ASN A 72 -12.87 -12.85 24.89
CA ASN A 72 -13.46 -13.07 26.20
C ASN A 72 -12.58 -12.44 27.30
N ASP A 73 -13.20 -11.99 28.39
CA ASP A 73 -12.52 -11.49 29.56
C ASP A 73 -11.92 -12.62 30.42
N SER A 74 -11.30 -12.26 31.56
CA SER A 74 -10.67 -13.23 32.46
C SER A 74 -11.61 -14.25 33.10
N THR A 75 -12.92 -14.01 33.05
CA THR A 75 -13.96 -14.93 33.54
C THR A 75 -14.46 -15.89 32.45
N GLY A 76 -14.09 -15.64 31.20
CA GLY A 76 -14.49 -16.43 30.04
C GLY A 76 -15.75 -15.90 29.33
N GLU A 77 -16.34 -14.80 29.81
CA GLU A 77 -17.47 -14.11 29.20
C GLU A 77 -16.99 -13.11 28.13
N ALA A 78 -17.88 -12.66 27.24
CA ALA A 78 -17.53 -11.67 26.22
C ALA A 78 -17.05 -10.35 26.86
N ASP A 79 -15.85 -9.88 26.49
CA ASP A 79 -15.35 -8.60 26.97
C ASP A 79 -16.24 -7.48 26.39
N PRO A 80 -16.82 -6.61 27.23
CA PRO A 80 -17.69 -5.55 26.77
C PRO A 80 -16.97 -4.49 25.92
N GLU A 81 -15.64 -4.42 25.99
CA GLU A 81 -14.81 -3.54 25.19
C GLU A 81 -13.92 -4.34 24.23
N ALA A 82 -14.15 -4.17 22.93
CA ALA A 82 -13.27 -4.74 21.91
C ALA A 82 -11.84 -4.19 22.02
N TYR A 83 -10.87 -5.02 21.70
CA TYR A 83 -9.49 -4.61 21.50
C TYR A 83 -9.37 -4.01 20.09
N ASN A 84 -8.46 -3.05 19.92
CA ASN A 84 -8.36 -2.27 18.67
C ASN A 84 -6.95 -2.27 18.06
N ALA A 85 -6.01 -2.99 18.65
CA ALA A 85 -4.67 -3.17 18.10
C ALA A 85 -4.03 -4.50 18.51
N VAL A 86 -3.04 -4.92 17.72
CA VAL A 86 -2.08 -5.98 18.07
C VAL A 86 -0.67 -5.48 17.77
N HIS A 87 0.28 -5.77 18.64
CA HIS A 87 1.68 -5.37 18.50
C HIS A 87 2.59 -6.59 18.53
N TRP A 88 3.46 -6.72 17.53
CA TRP A 88 4.51 -7.73 17.44
C TRP A 88 5.82 -7.19 18.01
N ASP A 89 6.43 -7.92 18.93
CA ASP A 89 7.69 -7.57 19.61
C ASP A 89 8.93 -8.33 19.07
N GLY A 90 8.81 -9.02 17.94
CA GLY A 90 9.84 -9.91 17.41
C GLY A 90 9.70 -11.36 17.85
N THR A 91 8.93 -11.63 18.89
CA THR A 91 8.73 -12.98 19.44
C THR A 91 7.27 -13.38 19.50
N ARG A 92 6.39 -12.45 19.87
CA ARG A 92 4.95 -12.72 20.03
C ARG A 92 4.11 -11.48 19.72
N PHE A 93 2.84 -11.74 19.47
CA PHE A 93 1.82 -10.71 19.40
C PHE A 93 1.21 -10.43 20.78
N GLU A 94 1.06 -9.15 21.12
CA GLU A 94 0.31 -8.65 22.25
C GLU A 94 -0.94 -7.91 21.76
N VAL A 95 -2.12 -8.33 22.20
CA VAL A 95 -3.39 -7.65 21.89
C VAL A 95 -3.57 -6.45 22.83
N LYS A 96 -3.94 -5.29 22.30
CA LYS A 96 -3.97 -4.01 23.04
C LYS A 96 -5.32 -3.30 22.92
N LYS A 97 -5.70 -2.63 24.01
CA LYS A 97 -6.76 -1.60 24.04
C LYS A 97 -6.08 -0.23 24.04
N ILE A 98 -6.03 0.41 22.87
CA ILE A 98 -5.64 1.80 22.74
C ILE A 98 -6.82 2.64 23.21
N GLN A 99 -6.69 3.20 24.42
CA GLN A 99 -7.73 3.99 25.06
C GLN A 99 -7.37 5.47 25.09
N THR A 100 -8.37 6.33 24.92
CA THR A 100 -8.20 7.79 25.01
C THR A 100 -9.32 8.41 25.82
N TYR A 101 -9.03 9.53 26.48
CA TYR A 101 -10.08 10.36 27.07
C TYR A 101 -10.72 11.24 25.98
N PHE A 102 -11.98 10.99 25.68
CA PHE A 102 -12.76 11.76 24.73
C PHE A 102 -13.99 12.35 25.42
N ARG A 103 -14.07 13.69 25.46
CA ARG A 103 -15.20 14.45 26.03
C ARG A 103 -15.64 13.98 27.43
N GLY A 104 -14.66 13.66 28.27
CA GLY A 104 -14.88 13.29 29.68
C GLY A 104 -15.07 11.79 29.94
N ALA A 105 -14.99 10.94 28.92
CA ALA A 105 -15.05 9.48 29.07
C ALA A 105 -13.78 8.82 28.51
N LEU A 106 -13.33 7.75 29.16
CA LEU A 106 -12.31 6.86 28.61
C LEU A 106 -12.98 5.95 27.58
N ILE A 107 -12.48 5.92 26.35
CA ILE A 107 -13.06 5.14 25.26
C ILE A 107 -12.01 4.28 24.54
N THR A 108 -12.46 3.16 23.98
CA THR A 108 -11.70 2.31 23.05
C THR A 108 -12.37 2.42 21.68
N ALA A 109 -11.89 3.32 20.83
CA ALA A 109 -12.49 3.53 19.51
C ALA A 109 -12.04 2.44 18.52
N PRO A 110 -12.90 1.99 17.59
CA PRO A 110 -12.46 1.21 16.43
C PRO A 110 -11.38 1.96 15.64
N LEU A 111 -10.33 1.28 15.23
CA LEU A 111 -9.20 1.87 14.51
C LEU A 111 -9.08 1.25 13.12
N GLU A 112 -8.97 2.10 12.10
CA GLU A 112 -9.00 1.72 10.69
C GLU A 112 -7.69 2.02 9.95
N GLY A 113 -6.87 2.95 10.45
CA GLY A 113 -5.60 3.33 9.83
C GLY A 113 -4.50 3.53 10.86
N ILE A 114 -3.25 3.25 10.46
CA ILE A 114 -2.06 3.43 11.30
C ILE A 114 -0.86 3.92 10.50
N LEU A 115 -0.07 4.80 11.12
CA LEU A 115 1.23 5.27 10.67
C LEU A 115 2.17 5.32 11.87
N ALA A 116 3.36 4.74 11.74
CA ALA A 116 4.40 4.84 12.76
C ALA A 116 5.71 5.33 12.14
N PHE A 117 6.28 6.38 12.73
CA PHE A 117 7.63 6.85 12.38
C PHE A 117 8.69 6.24 13.29
N SER A 118 8.31 5.90 14.53
CA SER A 118 9.15 5.20 15.51
C SER A 118 8.27 4.50 16.55
N GLN A 119 8.91 3.80 17.49
CA GLN A 119 8.20 3.15 18.61
C GLN A 119 7.46 4.14 19.53
N THR A 120 7.83 5.44 19.50
CA THR A 120 7.23 6.49 20.34
C THR A 120 6.52 7.57 19.54
N ASP A 121 6.27 7.32 18.26
CA ASP A 121 5.62 8.29 17.36
C ASP A 121 4.70 7.51 16.42
N ILE A 122 3.49 7.27 16.93
CA ILE A 122 2.48 6.45 16.31
C ILE A 122 1.19 7.25 16.20
N TRP A 123 0.64 7.26 15.00
CA TRP A 123 -0.65 7.84 14.67
C TRP A 123 -1.61 6.72 14.29
N VAL A 124 -2.75 6.65 14.95
CA VAL A 124 -3.86 5.78 14.57
C VAL A 124 -5.08 6.61 14.27
N VAL A 125 -5.99 6.10 13.44
CA VAL A 125 -7.18 6.85 13.05
C VAL A 125 -8.41 5.94 13.02
N GLY A 126 -9.46 6.43 13.67
CA GLY A 126 -10.75 5.76 13.84
C GLY A 126 -11.85 6.80 13.89
N SER A 127 -12.24 7.30 12.72
CA SER A 127 -12.94 8.58 12.50
C SER A 127 -12.19 9.86 12.91
N LEU A 128 -11.41 9.84 13.99
CA LEU A 128 -10.58 10.96 14.46
C LEU A 128 -9.13 10.51 14.63
N PRO A 129 -8.14 11.40 14.44
CA PRO A 129 -6.74 11.07 14.68
C PRO A 129 -6.44 10.90 16.16
N ILE A 130 -5.63 9.90 16.47
CA ILE A 130 -5.10 9.63 17.80
C ILE A 130 -3.58 9.51 17.66
N TYR A 131 -2.85 10.22 18.51
CA TYR A 131 -1.39 10.16 18.58
C TYR A 131 -0.95 9.50 19.88
N GLY A 132 0.14 8.75 19.85
CA GLY A 132 0.72 8.20 21.06
C GLY A 132 2.17 7.77 20.96
N ASP A 133 2.72 7.49 22.13
CA ASP A 133 4.10 7.01 22.33
C ASP A 133 4.19 5.47 22.45
N GLY A 134 3.13 4.78 22.03
CA GLY A 134 2.96 3.33 22.20
C GLY A 134 2.28 2.93 23.52
N ASN A 135 2.27 3.80 24.53
CA ASN A 135 1.66 3.53 25.85
C ASN A 135 0.60 4.57 26.22
N ASN A 136 0.85 5.85 25.92
CA ASN A 136 -0.02 6.97 26.19
C ASN A 136 -0.60 7.50 24.88
N TRP A 137 -1.90 7.77 24.87
CA TRP A 137 -2.63 8.12 23.65
C TRP A 137 -3.52 9.33 23.86
N GLN A 138 -3.54 10.23 22.88
CA GLN A 138 -4.36 11.44 22.87
C GLN A 138 -5.12 11.56 21.56
N VAL A 139 -6.42 11.82 21.65
CA VAL A 139 -7.29 12.05 20.49
C VAL A 139 -7.35 13.53 20.14
N TYR A 140 -7.32 13.83 18.84
CA TYR A 140 -7.57 15.18 18.32
C TYR A 140 -9.05 15.32 17.89
N ASP A 141 -9.86 16.08 18.66
CA ASP A 141 -11.28 16.34 18.34
C ASP A 141 -11.43 17.40 17.24
N LEU A 142 -11.09 17.03 16.01
CA LEU A 142 -11.16 17.90 14.83
C LEU A 142 -12.58 18.33 14.47
N ARG A 143 -13.61 17.68 15.01
CA ARG A 143 -15.01 18.05 14.75
C ARG A 143 -15.43 19.34 15.44
N THR A 144 -14.68 19.76 16.45
CA THR A 144 -14.91 21.02 17.16
C THR A 144 -14.00 22.15 16.68
N THR A 145 -12.83 21.80 16.13
CA THR A 145 -11.77 22.76 15.79
C THR A 145 -11.57 22.97 14.29
N VAL A 146 -11.96 22.00 13.45
CA VAL A 146 -11.69 22.02 12.00
C VAL A 146 -12.99 21.91 11.20
N ASP A 147 -13.69 20.77 11.27
CA ASP A 147 -14.95 20.56 10.56
C ASP A 147 -15.78 19.43 11.21
N PRO A 148 -17.06 19.69 11.57
CA PRO A 148 -17.89 18.73 12.30
C PRO A 148 -18.21 17.44 11.54
N ASN A 149 -18.04 17.42 10.22
CA ASN A 149 -18.36 16.28 9.37
C ASN A 149 -17.15 15.40 9.04
N LEU A 150 -15.96 15.69 9.57
CA LEU A 150 -14.78 14.86 9.32
C LEU A 150 -14.97 13.44 9.86
N SER A 151 -14.72 12.48 8.98
CA SER A 151 -14.63 11.06 9.29
C SER A 151 -13.42 10.46 8.57
N LEU A 152 -12.34 10.30 9.33
CA LEU A 152 -11.02 9.88 8.82
C LEU A 152 -10.78 8.39 9.11
N THR A 153 -10.15 7.68 8.19
CA THR A 153 -9.97 6.21 8.22
C THR A 153 -8.62 5.77 7.65
N SER A 154 -7.96 6.61 6.87
CA SER A 154 -6.62 6.38 6.32
C SER A 154 -5.66 7.48 6.76
N VAL A 155 -4.38 7.12 6.89
CA VAL A 155 -3.32 8.04 7.33
C VAL A 155 -2.02 7.74 6.59
N TRP A 156 -1.31 8.79 6.21
CA TRP A 156 0.05 8.70 5.67
C TRP A 156 0.80 10.00 5.94
N GLY A 157 2.12 9.96 6.08
CA GLY A 157 2.91 11.16 6.30
C GLY A 157 4.39 10.96 6.02
N THR A 158 5.11 12.07 5.91
CA THR A 158 6.57 12.04 5.69
C THR A 158 7.37 12.15 6.98
N ASN A 159 6.79 12.76 8.01
CA ASN A 159 7.36 12.93 9.36
C ASN A 159 6.26 13.46 10.32
N THR A 160 6.62 13.62 11.60
CA THR A 160 5.78 14.20 12.68
C THR A 160 5.04 15.48 12.34
N SER A 161 5.55 16.25 11.38
CA SER A 161 5.06 17.58 11.04
C SER A 161 4.46 17.66 9.63
N ASN A 162 4.19 16.51 9.01
CA ASN A 162 3.55 16.48 7.70
C ASN A 162 2.78 15.17 7.52
N ILE A 163 1.53 15.17 7.99
CA ILE A 163 0.67 13.97 8.03
C ILE A 163 -0.68 14.30 7.40
N TYR A 164 -1.10 13.44 6.48
CA TYR A 164 -2.34 13.51 5.75
C TYR A 164 -3.27 12.40 6.23
N PHE A 165 -4.54 12.77 6.37
CA PHE A 165 -5.60 11.86 6.72
C PHE A 165 -6.67 11.92 5.64
N GLY A 166 -7.25 10.77 5.32
CA GLY A 166 -8.37 10.63 4.40
C GLY A 166 -9.45 9.78 5.05
N GLY A 167 -10.68 9.83 4.55
CA GLY A 167 -11.68 8.85 4.91
C GLY A 167 -13.01 9.04 4.20
N ARG A 168 -14.08 8.83 4.95
CA ARG A 168 -15.45 8.73 4.41
C ARG A 168 -15.94 10.05 3.83
N SER A 169 -16.74 9.97 2.78
CA SER A 169 -17.35 11.15 2.12
C SER A 169 -16.32 12.21 1.72
N GLY A 170 -15.20 11.79 1.17
CA GLY A 170 -14.11 12.67 0.72
C GLY A 170 -13.43 13.45 1.85
N SER A 171 -13.63 13.06 3.12
CA SER A 171 -13.00 13.71 4.26
C SER A 171 -11.48 13.67 4.10
N MET A 172 -10.83 14.83 4.14
CA MET A 172 -9.38 14.94 4.14
C MET A 172 -8.92 16.03 5.09
N ALA A 173 -7.86 15.74 5.84
CA ALA A 173 -7.24 16.68 6.77
C ALA A 173 -5.71 16.58 6.68
N HIS A 174 -5.03 17.68 6.99
CA HIS A 174 -3.57 17.77 7.03
C HIS A 174 -3.12 18.31 8.39
N TYR A 175 -2.11 17.67 8.96
CA TYR A 175 -1.40 18.12 10.15
C TYR A 175 0.01 18.54 9.77
N ASN A 176 0.33 19.81 10.03
CA ASN A 176 1.63 20.40 9.71
C ASN A 176 2.60 20.43 10.92
N GLY A 177 2.33 19.63 11.95
CA GLY A 177 3.11 19.60 13.20
C GLY A 177 2.65 20.61 14.25
N ASN A 178 1.85 21.61 13.86
CA ASN A 178 1.32 22.59 14.81
C ASN A 178 -0.19 22.77 14.67
N ASN A 179 -0.68 22.80 13.43
CA ASN A 179 -2.07 23.09 13.11
C ASN A 179 -2.69 21.98 12.26
N TRP A 180 -4.01 21.93 12.32
CA TRP A 180 -4.85 21.07 11.50
C TRP A 180 -5.61 21.89 10.48
N GLU A 181 -5.69 21.38 9.26
CA GLU A 181 -6.40 22.02 8.16
C GLU A 181 -7.27 21.00 7.42
N LYS A 182 -8.52 21.34 7.14
CA LYS A 182 -9.36 20.56 6.22
C LYS A 182 -8.87 20.81 4.79
N LEU A 183 -8.64 19.73 4.05
CA LEU A 183 -8.32 19.83 2.63
C LEU A 183 -9.59 19.87 1.80
N THR A 184 -9.69 20.85 0.90
CA THR A 184 -10.78 20.90 -0.07
C THR A 184 -10.50 19.94 -1.21
N THR A 185 -11.39 18.99 -1.43
CA THR A 185 -11.28 18.00 -2.51
C THR A 185 -12.00 18.47 -3.78
N PRO A 186 -11.61 17.99 -4.96
CA PRO A 186 -12.34 18.21 -6.21
C PRO A 186 -13.82 17.80 -6.10
N SER A 187 -14.70 18.45 -6.88
CA SER A 187 -16.14 18.16 -6.87
C SER A 187 -16.47 16.69 -7.10
N GLY A 188 -17.49 16.18 -6.40
CA GLY A 188 -17.93 14.78 -6.45
C GLY A 188 -17.10 13.83 -5.60
N THR A 189 -15.97 14.28 -5.02
CA THR A 189 -15.18 13.43 -4.09
C THR A 189 -15.94 13.17 -2.78
N ASP A 190 -16.89 14.02 -2.42
CA ASP A 190 -17.78 13.89 -1.27
C ASP A 190 -18.72 12.67 -1.34
N GLN A 191 -18.86 12.07 -2.53
CA GLN A 191 -19.61 10.83 -2.75
C GLN A 191 -18.73 9.57 -2.68
N LEU A 192 -17.41 9.75 -2.54
CA LEU A 192 -16.41 8.69 -2.51
C LEU A 192 -15.75 8.61 -1.12
N ASP A 193 -15.13 7.48 -0.84
CA ASP A 193 -14.31 7.30 0.37
C ASP A 193 -12.82 7.28 -0.04
N ILE A 194 -11.95 7.89 0.78
CA ILE A 194 -10.50 7.90 0.57
C ILE A 194 -9.89 6.64 1.17
N TYR A 195 -9.57 5.66 0.32
CA TYR A 195 -9.11 4.33 0.75
C TYR A 195 -7.61 4.23 1.01
N ASP A 196 -6.82 5.01 0.28
CA ASP A 196 -5.37 4.96 0.36
C ASP A 196 -4.78 6.35 0.16
N ILE A 197 -3.71 6.63 0.90
CA ILE A 197 -2.86 7.81 0.74
C ILE A 197 -1.44 7.29 0.76
N GLN A 198 -0.69 7.54 -0.30
CA GLN A 198 0.71 7.17 -0.37
C GLN A 198 1.55 8.29 -0.95
N GLY A 199 2.76 8.44 -0.44
CA GLY A 199 3.75 9.32 -1.03
C GLY A 199 4.98 8.54 -1.46
N PHE A 200 5.48 8.91 -2.63
CA PHE A 200 6.60 8.26 -3.27
C PHE A 200 7.76 9.24 -3.39
N LYS A 201 8.94 8.83 -2.93
CA LYS A 201 10.12 9.70 -2.87
C LYS A 201 10.67 9.96 -4.28
N GLU A 202 10.92 11.23 -4.61
CA GLU A 202 11.58 11.71 -5.82
C GLU A 202 12.66 12.73 -5.42
N GLY A 203 13.92 12.30 -5.38
CA GLY A 203 14.98 13.10 -4.77
C GLY A 203 14.73 13.30 -3.27
N GLU A 204 14.66 14.56 -2.82
CA GLU A 204 14.39 14.92 -1.42
C GLU A 204 12.90 15.17 -1.13
N GLU A 205 12.05 15.12 -2.15
CA GLU A 205 10.62 15.39 -2.02
C GLU A 205 9.78 14.11 -2.09
N TYR A 206 8.55 14.18 -1.57
CA TYR A 206 7.55 13.15 -1.78
C TYR A 206 6.49 13.64 -2.77
N LYS A 207 6.12 12.78 -3.73
CA LYS A 207 4.93 12.96 -4.56
C LYS A 207 3.78 12.20 -3.94
N ILE A 208 2.79 12.92 -3.44
CA ILE A 208 1.73 12.38 -2.59
C ILE A 208 0.45 12.24 -3.40
N TYR A 209 -0.18 11.07 -3.31
CA TYR A 209 -1.40 10.72 -4.01
C TYR A 209 -2.39 10.05 -3.07
N ALA A 210 -3.67 10.16 -3.40
CA ALA A 210 -4.74 9.44 -2.73
C ALA A 210 -5.69 8.77 -3.73
N VAL A 211 -6.29 7.66 -3.31
CA VAL A 211 -7.33 6.96 -4.07
C VAL A 211 -8.67 7.20 -3.40
N ALA A 212 -9.60 7.78 -4.17
CA ALA A 212 -10.99 7.94 -3.75
C ALA A 212 -11.88 7.05 -4.63
N ALA A 213 -12.75 6.24 -4.03
CA ALA A 213 -13.70 5.42 -4.79
C ALA A 213 -14.92 5.04 -3.93
N LYS A 214 -15.83 4.26 -4.52
CA LYS A 214 -16.87 3.53 -3.78
C LYS A 214 -16.73 2.03 -4.05
N GLN A 215 -16.00 1.34 -3.20
CA GLN A 215 -15.78 -0.11 -3.30
C GLN A 215 -17.13 -0.85 -3.31
N SER A 216 -17.25 -1.85 -4.19
CA SER A 216 -18.40 -2.76 -4.26
C SER A 216 -19.78 -2.12 -4.46
N VAL A 217 -19.86 -0.82 -4.76
CA VAL A 217 -21.12 -0.09 -4.98
C VAL A 217 -21.22 0.39 -6.42
N ASN A 218 -20.20 1.09 -6.91
CA ASN A 218 -20.17 1.59 -8.29
C ASN A 218 -18.71 1.65 -8.82
N LEU A 219 -18.54 2.15 -10.05
CA LEU A 219 -17.24 2.23 -10.73
C LEU A 219 -16.60 3.62 -10.64
N GLU A 220 -17.19 4.52 -9.85
CA GLU A 220 -16.68 5.88 -9.67
C GLU A 220 -15.41 5.86 -8.83
N LYS A 221 -14.48 6.71 -9.24
CA LYS A 221 -13.12 6.76 -8.71
C LYS A 221 -12.45 8.06 -9.08
N LYS A 222 -11.50 8.47 -8.26
CA LYS A 222 -10.55 9.55 -8.52
C LYS A 222 -9.18 9.12 -8.02
N ILE A 223 -8.15 9.54 -8.73
CA ILE A 223 -6.80 9.61 -8.19
C ILE A 223 -6.53 11.09 -7.92
N LEU A 224 -6.18 11.40 -6.68
CA LEU A 224 -5.94 12.76 -6.22
C LEU A 224 -4.44 12.96 -6.03
N LYS A 225 -3.92 14.10 -6.49
CA LYS A 225 -2.58 14.59 -6.18
C LYS A 225 -2.67 15.61 -5.06
N ILE A 226 -1.81 15.47 -4.06
CA ILE A 226 -1.76 16.34 -2.89
C ILE A 226 -0.43 17.13 -2.89
N GLU A 227 -0.52 18.46 -2.82
CA GLU A 227 0.62 19.36 -2.77
C GLU A 227 0.41 20.39 -1.64
N GLY A 228 1.00 20.12 -0.46
CA GLY A 228 0.71 20.90 0.74
C GLY A 228 -0.77 20.77 1.07
N THR A 229 -1.52 21.85 0.97
CA THR A 229 -2.97 21.89 1.22
C THR A 229 -3.82 21.80 -0.05
N LYS A 230 -3.19 21.77 -1.22
CA LYS A 230 -3.89 21.72 -2.51
C LYS A 230 -4.12 20.28 -2.94
N VAL A 231 -5.37 19.94 -3.22
CA VAL A 231 -5.77 18.64 -3.77
C VAL A 231 -6.28 18.82 -5.20
N THR A 232 -5.74 18.06 -6.14
CA THR A 232 -6.14 18.10 -7.56
C THR A 232 -6.42 16.70 -8.08
N GLU A 233 -7.33 16.58 -9.04
CA GLU A 233 -7.65 15.29 -9.67
C GLU A 233 -6.68 14.98 -10.82
N LEU A 234 -6.30 13.72 -10.95
CA LEU A 234 -5.48 13.19 -12.05
C LEU A 234 -6.30 12.32 -13.02
N PRO A 235 -5.85 12.19 -14.28
CA PRO A 235 -6.54 11.38 -15.28
C PRO A 235 -6.62 9.88 -14.89
N VAL A 236 -7.83 9.35 -14.86
CA VAL A 236 -8.14 7.92 -14.63
C VAL A 236 -8.57 7.19 -15.92
N THR A 237 -8.40 7.83 -17.09
CA THR A 237 -8.72 7.23 -18.40
C THR A 237 -8.07 5.85 -18.55
N GLY A 238 -8.84 4.85 -18.97
CA GLY A 238 -8.36 3.47 -19.10
C GLY A 238 -8.64 2.57 -17.88
N ILE A 239 -8.88 3.13 -16.69
CA ILE A 239 -9.29 2.37 -15.52
C ILE A 239 -10.79 2.05 -15.61
N ARG A 240 -11.14 0.77 -15.80
CA ARG A 240 -12.53 0.31 -16.02
C ARG A 240 -13.21 -0.18 -14.75
N ALA A 241 -12.44 -0.66 -13.79
CA ALA A 241 -12.93 -1.11 -12.48
C ALA A 241 -12.91 0.01 -11.43
N SER A 242 -13.51 -0.24 -10.26
CA SER A 242 -13.25 0.54 -9.03
C SER A 242 -11.84 0.22 -8.52
N ILE A 243 -11.21 1.18 -7.84
CA ILE A 243 -9.83 1.09 -7.31
C ILE A 243 -9.79 1.37 -5.81
N SER A 244 -8.81 0.82 -5.12
CA SER A 244 -8.68 0.82 -3.65
C SER A 244 -7.28 1.26 -3.20
N GLY A 245 -6.24 0.96 -3.98
CA GLY A 245 -4.86 1.24 -3.61
C GLY A 245 -4.02 1.76 -4.77
N ILE A 246 -2.94 2.47 -4.43
CA ILE A 246 -1.99 3.01 -5.39
C ILE A 246 -0.57 2.84 -4.89
N TRP A 247 0.34 2.44 -5.78
CA TRP A 247 1.76 2.42 -5.49
C TRP A 247 2.56 2.89 -6.72
N GLY A 248 3.74 3.47 -6.54
CA GLY A 248 4.57 3.82 -7.67
C GLY A 248 5.98 4.29 -7.33
N LYS A 249 6.79 4.38 -8.38
CA LYS A 249 8.15 4.92 -8.37
C LYS A 249 8.21 6.10 -9.34
N PRO A 250 8.33 7.35 -8.84
CA PRO A 250 8.44 8.54 -9.68
C PRO A 250 9.54 8.38 -10.73
N GLY A 251 9.23 8.80 -11.97
CA GLY A 251 10.11 8.62 -13.12
C GLY A 251 10.12 7.22 -13.74
N SER A 252 9.49 6.21 -13.13
CA SER A 252 9.41 4.85 -13.67
C SER A 252 7.97 4.40 -13.95
N VAL A 253 7.20 4.05 -12.92
CA VAL A 253 5.87 3.43 -13.10
C VAL A 253 4.99 3.65 -11.88
N TYR A 254 3.69 3.78 -12.12
CA TYR A 254 2.63 3.80 -11.13
C TYR A 254 1.65 2.68 -11.40
N TYR A 255 1.09 2.15 -10.32
CA TYR A 255 0.17 1.05 -10.29
C TYR A 255 -1.07 1.43 -9.48
N ALA A 256 -2.24 1.04 -9.95
CA ALA A 256 -3.50 1.13 -9.23
C ALA A 256 -4.14 -0.25 -9.17
N VAL A 257 -4.66 -0.64 -8.00
CA VAL A 257 -5.32 -1.93 -7.78
C VAL A 257 -6.75 -1.74 -7.29
N GLY A 258 -7.55 -2.79 -7.43
CA GLY A 258 -8.97 -2.80 -7.13
C GLY A 258 -9.62 -4.01 -7.79
N GLY A 259 -10.67 -3.79 -8.58
CA GLY A 259 -11.27 -4.88 -9.36
C GLY A 259 -10.35 -5.44 -10.46
N GLU A 260 -9.32 -4.69 -10.86
CA GLU A 260 -8.23 -5.13 -11.73
C GLU A 260 -6.94 -4.40 -11.33
N MET A 261 -5.82 -4.79 -11.95
CA MET A 261 -4.52 -4.15 -11.77
C MET A 261 -4.20 -3.30 -13.00
N TYR A 262 -3.94 -2.00 -12.82
CA TYR A 262 -3.59 -1.03 -13.87
C TYR A 262 -2.21 -0.42 -13.66
N LYS A 263 -1.47 -0.16 -14.74
CA LYS A 263 -0.18 0.54 -14.71
C LYS A 263 -0.13 1.73 -15.65
N LYS A 264 0.72 2.70 -15.32
CA LYS A 264 0.97 3.90 -16.12
C LYS A 264 2.35 4.48 -15.78
N GLN A 265 3.09 4.94 -16.79
CA GLN A 265 4.44 5.48 -16.58
C GLN A 265 4.42 6.88 -15.98
N ASP A 266 3.72 7.82 -16.61
CA ASP A 266 3.48 9.16 -16.05
C ASP A 266 2.04 9.29 -15.60
N ILE A 267 1.80 9.29 -14.29
CA ILE A 267 0.47 9.39 -13.70
C ILE A 267 -0.28 10.69 -14.08
N LYS A 268 0.44 11.76 -14.45
CA LYS A 268 -0.15 13.06 -14.82
C LYS A 268 -0.54 13.13 -16.29
N SER A 269 0.02 12.26 -17.13
CA SER A 269 -0.24 12.23 -18.57
C SER A 269 -1.71 11.95 -18.89
N SER A 270 -2.19 12.39 -20.04
CA SER A 270 -3.51 12.04 -20.57
C SER A 270 -3.58 10.62 -21.15
N GLU A 271 -2.44 9.96 -21.36
CA GLU A 271 -2.40 8.58 -21.86
C GLU A 271 -3.19 7.62 -20.95
N PRO A 272 -3.86 6.59 -21.51
CA PRO A 272 -4.67 5.71 -20.71
C PRO A 272 -3.82 4.84 -19.78
N TRP A 273 -4.37 4.54 -18.60
CA TRP A 273 -3.92 3.43 -17.78
C TRP A 273 -4.15 2.11 -18.52
N VAL A 274 -3.22 1.16 -18.36
CA VAL A 274 -3.26 -0.12 -19.06
C VAL A 274 -3.35 -1.26 -18.06
N SER A 275 -4.27 -2.20 -18.27
CA SER A 275 -4.38 -3.40 -17.43
C SER A 275 -3.09 -4.23 -17.51
N PHE A 276 -2.61 -4.73 -16.36
CA PHE A 276 -1.34 -5.47 -16.26
C PHE A 276 -1.43 -6.73 -15.41
N GLN A 277 -2.64 -7.21 -15.11
CA GLN A 277 -2.90 -8.36 -14.25
C GLN A 277 -2.33 -9.70 -14.79
N GLN A 278 -1.98 -9.77 -16.08
CA GLN A 278 -1.43 -10.97 -16.76
C GLN A 278 -2.19 -12.29 -16.47
N GLY A 279 -3.46 -12.22 -16.07
CA GLY A 279 -4.27 -13.38 -15.70
C GLY A 279 -3.93 -14.04 -14.35
N ILE A 280 -3.07 -13.44 -13.51
CA ILE A 280 -2.63 -14.06 -12.24
C ILE A 280 -3.77 -14.23 -11.24
N THR A 281 -4.73 -13.31 -11.24
CA THR A 281 -5.91 -13.35 -10.38
C THR A 281 -7.09 -12.69 -11.09
N ARG A 282 -8.29 -12.84 -10.53
CA ARG A 282 -9.52 -12.14 -10.93
C ARG A 282 -10.28 -11.57 -9.72
N TYR A 283 -9.71 -11.71 -8.53
CA TYR A 283 -10.33 -11.24 -7.31
C TYR A 283 -10.12 -9.74 -7.13
N TYR A 284 -10.98 -9.13 -6.31
CA TYR A 284 -10.82 -7.74 -5.92
C TYR A 284 -9.57 -7.61 -5.03
N LEU A 285 -8.76 -6.60 -5.29
CA LEU A 285 -7.51 -6.33 -4.59
C LEU A 285 -7.69 -5.09 -3.73
N TYR A 286 -7.39 -5.17 -2.44
CA TYR A 286 -7.67 -4.10 -1.48
C TYR A 286 -6.46 -3.19 -1.26
N SER A 287 -5.25 -3.72 -1.40
CA SER A 287 -4.03 -3.01 -1.06
C SER A 287 -2.86 -3.42 -1.95
N ILE A 288 -2.01 -2.44 -2.24
CA ILE A 288 -0.73 -2.60 -2.93
C ILE A 288 0.33 -1.84 -2.13
N ASP A 289 1.50 -2.43 -1.98
CA ASP A 289 2.67 -1.78 -1.39
C ASP A 289 3.94 -2.29 -2.08
N GLY A 290 5.01 -1.52 -2.02
CA GLY A 290 6.25 -1.87 -2.70
C GLY A 290 7.44 -1.07 -2.20
N GLN A 291 8.62 -1.70 -2.23
CA GLN A 291 9.88 -1.05 -1.90
C GLN A 291 10.75 -0.79 -3.14
N ALA A 292 10.45 -1.46 -4.25
CA ALA A 292 11.08 -1.25 -5.54
C ALA A 292 10.15 -1.69 -6.68
N GLU A 293 10.48 -1.29 -7.92
CA GLU A 293 9.68 -1.66 -9.10
C GLU A 293 9.68 -3.17 -9.41
N ASN A 294 10.55 -3.91 -8.75
CA ASN A 294 10.69 -5.34 -8.79
C ASN A 294 10.40 -6.01 -7.43
N ASP A 295 9.75 -5.32 -6.50
CA ASP A 295 9.48 -5.82 -5.15
C ASP A 295 8.19 -5.21 -4.61
N ILE A 296 7.08 -5.77 -5.09
CA ILE A 296 5.72 -5.24 -4.89
C ILE A 296 4.83 -6.36 -4.36
N ALA A 297 4.09 -6.09 -3.29
CA ALA A 297 3.10 -6.97 -2.73
C ALA A 297 1.68 -6.43 -2.96
N VAL A 298 0.72 -7.33 -3.20
CA VAL A 298 -0.70 -6.99 -3.40
C VAL A 298 -1.55 -8.01 -2.67
N CYS A 299 -2.62 -7.58 -2.01
CA CYS A 299 -3.55 -8.50 -1.35
C CYS A 299 -5.02 -8.20 -1.67
N GLY A 300 -5.90 -9.19 -1.48
CA GLY A 300 -7.29 -9.07 -1.89
C GLY A 300 -8.24 -10.11 -1.29
N SER A 301 -9.43 -10.19 -1.90
CA SER A 301 -10.46 -11.17 -1.57
C SER A 301 -10.01 -12.61 -1.81
N TYR A 302 -10.67 -13.55 -1.13
CA TYR A 302 -10.43 -15.00 -1.20
C TYR A 302 -9.00 -15.40 -0.80
N GLY A 303 -8.41 -14.67 0.14
CA GLY A 303 -7.06 -14.93 0.64
C GLY A 303 -5.97 -14.70 -0.40
N GLU A 304 -6.21 -13.86 -1.41
CA GLU A 304 -5.21 -13.55 -2.43
C GLU A 304 -4.09 -12.71 -1.82
N LEU A 305 -2.86 -13.25 -1.87
CA LEU A 305 -1.62 -12.52 -1.58
C LEU A 305 -0.65 -12.77 -2.73
N LEU A 306 -0.20 -11.69 -3.35
CA LEU A 306 0.65 -11.69 -4.53
C LEU A 306 1.98 -11.00 -4.24
N HIS A 307 3.04 -11.46 -4.90
CA HIS A 307 4.32 -10.75 -5.00
C HIS A 307 4.75 -10.64 -6.46
N TYR A 308 5.22 -9.46 -6.86
CA TYR A 308 5.86 -9.22 -8.15
C TYR A 308 7.34 -8.98 -7.96
N ASN A 309 8.14 -9.81 -8.62
CA ASN A 309 9.57 -9.77 -8.47
C ASN A 309 10.30 -8.97 -9.56
N GLY A 310 9.59 -8.16 -10.35
CA GLY A 310 10.16 -7.43 -11.49
C GLY A 310 10.01 -8.16 -12.83
N SER A 311 9.69 -9.45 -12.81
CA SER A 311 9.45 -10.25 -14.02
C SER A 311 8.10 -10.96 -13.99
N THR A 312 7.84 -11.69 -12.91
CA THR A 312 6.65 -12.53 -12.75
C THR A 312 5.86 -12.16 -11.51
N TRP A 313 4.57 -12.45 -11.54
CA TRP A 313 3.72 -12.47 -10.36
C TRP A 313 3.66 -13.89 -9.81
N LYS A 314 3.73 -14.03 -8.49
CA LYS A 314 3.42 -15.27 -7.77
C LYS A 314 2.23 -15.03 -6.85
N SER A 315 1.27 -15.95 -6.87
CA SER A 315 0.23 -16.05 -5.85
C SER A 315 0.66 -17.05 -4.78
N TYR A 316 0.44 -16.69 -3.52
CA TYR A 316 0.72 -17.53 -2.35
C TYR A 316 -0.54 -18.22 -1.80
N ARG A 317 -1.71 -18.04 -2.42
CA ARG A 317 -3.00 -18.54 -1.91
C ARG A 317 -3.04 -20.06 -1.67
N GLU A 318 -2.26 -20.81 -2.43
CA GLU A 318 -2.17 -22.28 -2.31
C GLU A 318 -1.07 -22.73 -1.32
N GLU A 319 -0.35 -21.79 -0.70
CA GLU A 319 0.61 -22.08 0.36
C GLU A 319 -0.15 -22.14 1.68
N GLY A 320 -0.16 -23.29 2.36
CA GLY A 320 -1.11 -23.56 3.45
C GLY A 320 -1.10 -22.58 4.63
N ALA A 321 0.00 -21.86 4.88
CA ALA A 321 0.05 -20.81 5.89
C ALA A 321 -0.66 -19.52 5.44
N VAL A 322 -0.81 -19.27 4.14
CA VAL A 322 -1.45 -18.10 3.56
C VAL A 322 -2.91 -18.42 3.26
N SER A 323 -3.75 -18.27 4.26
CA SER A 323 -5.19 -18.50 4.14
C SER A 323 -5.98 -17.48 4.96
N ALA A 324 -7.00 -16.91 4.32
CA ALA A 324 -7.96 -15.95 4.87
C ALA A 324 -9.19 -15.88 3.96
N ASP A 325 -10.31 -15.40 4.48
CA ASP A 325 -11.44 -15.00 3.63
C ASP A 325 -11.03 -13.78 2.80
N GLU A 326 -10.48 -12.74 3.44
CA GLU A 326 -9.96 -11.55 2.78
C GLU A 326 -8.73 -10.97 3.46
N PHE A 327 -7.78 -10.52 2.66
CA PHE A 327 -6.68 -9.66 3.10
C PHE A 327 -6.96 -8.21 2.70
N LEU A 328 -7.13 -7.33 3.68
CA LEU A 328 -7.53 -5.94 3.50
C LEU A 328 -6.33 -4.99 3.34
N ARG A 329 -5.19 -5.33 3.96
CA ARG A 329 -3.95 -4.56 3.84
C ARG A 329 -2.74 -5.47 3.66
N VAL A 330 -1.79 -5.00 2.84
CA VAL A 330 -0.45 -5.56 2.75
C VAL A 330 0.58 -4.45 2.90
N LYS A 331 1.68 -4.76 3.58
CA LYS A 331 2.88 -3.93 3.63
C LYS A 331 4.10 -4.78 3.35
N ILE A 332 5.05 -4.22 2.61
CA ILE A 332 6.35 -4.85 2.35
C ILE A 332 7.45 -3.89 2.76
N LYS A 333 8.38 -4.39 3.57
CA LYS A 333 9.52 -3.62 4.04
C LYS A 333 10.67 -4.54 4.36
N ASP A 334 11.84 -4.20 3.83
CA ASP A 334 13.05 -4.99 3.95
C ASP A 334 12.76 -6.42 3.50
N ASP A 335 12.98 -7.41 4.37
CA ASP A 335 12.82 -8.82 4.05
C ASP A 335 11.46 -9.40 4.47
N ILE A 336 10.46 -8.54 4.69
CA ILE A 336 9.17 -8.93 5.28
C ILE A 336 7.99 -8.45 4.46
N ILE A 337 7.03 -9.36 4.25
CA ILE A 337 5.66 -9.06 3.82
C ILE A 337 4.74 -9.31 5.01
N VAL A 338 3.89 -8.34 5.34
CA VAL A 338 2.83 -8.50 6.33
C VAL A 338 1.49 -8.27 5.64
N SER A 339 0.53 -9.16 5.84
CA SER A 339 -0.84 -8.98 5.34
C SER A 339 -1.86 -9.31 6.42
N VAL A 340 -2.92 -8.51 6.48
CA VAL A 340 -3.93 -8.59 7.55
C VAL A 340 -5.35 -8.48 6.98
N GLY A 341 -6.30 -9.06 7.70
CA GLY A 341 -7.71 -9.03 7.34
C GLY A 341 -8.52 -9.93 8.26
N TYR A 342 -9.37 -10.78 7.70
CA TYR A 342 -10.19 -11.72 8.47
C TYR A 342 -10.33 -13.09 7.78
N ASP A 343 -10.64 -14.08 8.61
CA ASP A 343 -11.02 -15.44 8.26
C ASP A 343 -12.16 -15.82 9.21
N ASN A 344 -13.40 -15.69 8.73
CA ASN A 344 -14.56 -15.51 9.60
C ASN A 344 -14.70 -16.64 10.64
N PRO A 345 -14.80 -16.35 11.94
CA PRO A 345 -15.05 -15.04 12.55
C PRO A 345 -13.83 -14.31 13.11
N LYS A 346 -12.61 -14.78 12.82
CA LYS A 346 -11.40 -14.26 13.43
C LYS A 346 -10.70 -13.25 12.53
N ALA A 347 -9.99 -12.34 13.16
CA ALA A 347 -8.98 -11.54 12.50
C ALA A 347 -7.75 -12.40 12.21
N VAL A 348 -7.04 -12.11 11.13
CA VAL A 348 -5.84 -12.87 10.72
C VAL A 348 -4.68 -11.93 10.41
N ILE A 349 -3.47 -12.37 10.79
CA ILE A 349 -2.20 -11.78 10.39
C ILE A 349 -1.34 -12.86 9.74
N ILE A 350 -0.77 -12.54 8.59
CA ILE A 350 0.27 -13.31 7.91
C ILE A 350 1.56 -12.50 7.91
N ILE A 351 2.66 -13.14 8.31
CA ILE A 351 4.01 -12.60 8.12
C ILE A 351 4.80 -13.57 7.26
N GLY A 352 5.30 -13.09 6.12
CA GLY A 352 6.26 -13.77 5.27
C GLY A 352 7.65 -13.17 5.45
N LYS A 353 8.67 -14.01 5.67
CA LYS A 353 10.08 -13.59 5.76
C LYS A 353 10.92 -14.26 4.68
N ARG A 354 11.79 -13.50 4.00
CA ARG A 354 12.70 -14.01 2.96
C ARG A 354 14.10 -14.35 3.46
#